data_AF-A0A7W1RVM4-F1
#
_entry.id   AF-A0A7W1RVM4-F1
#
_cell.length_a   1.000
_cell.length_b   1.000
_cell.length_c   1.000
_cell.angle_alpha   90.00
_cell.angle_beta   90.00
_cell.angle_gamma   90.00
#
_symmetry.space_group_name_H-M   'P 1'
#
loop_
_entity.id
_entity.type
_entity.pdbx_description
1 polymer ?
#
loop_
_entity_poly.entity_id
_entity_poly.type
_entity_poly.pdbx_seq_one_letter_code
_entity_poly.pdbx_strand_id
1 'polypeptide(L)'
;MGNPSPRGTEIRTRHVTVLVLLGCVVLSALMIALPAGGAPPSVSEKQRQANAILAQLGALDSDLNRAVESYNGARLHLGQTQRAIRSNTFVLGVARHNLKRSRKNIAERLRTLYMSGDQQSTVEIILGAKSLDDVLSQIDAAQSVTAQDSLIARQAASFRAQVQTRQRSLVADRKKASQLLSEAESRRGEIESSISHRQQL
;
A
#
# COMPACT_ATOMS: atom_id res chain seq x y z
N MET A 1 -3.53 -32.16 -30.63
CA MET A 1 -2.70 -31.13 -31.30
C MET A 1 -3.48 -29.83 -31.27
N GLY A 2 -3.08 -28.70 -30.73
CA GLY A 2 -1.86 -28.24 -30.08
C GLY A 2 -2.05 -26.73 -29.94
N ASN A 3 -2.12 -26.22 -28.70
CA ASN A 3 -1.85 -24.81 -28.42
C ASN A 3 -0.31 -24.69 -28.24
N PRO A 4 0.38 -23.52 -28.43
CA PRO A 4 0.18 -22.38 -27.51
C PRO A 4 0.54 -20.94 -27.99
N SER A 5 0.01 -19.97 -27.23
CA SER A 5 0.63 -18.68 -26.80
C SER A 5 0.52 -17.40 -27.67
N PRO A 6 -0.01 -16.31 -27.10
CA PRO A 6 0.46 -14.94 -27.36
C PRO A 6 1.49 -14.48 -26.31
N ARG A 7 2.49 -13.75 -26.80
CA ARG A 7 3.66 -13.25 -26.09
C ARG A 7 3.28 -12.19 -25.04
N GLY A 8 3.59 -12.48 -23.78
CA GLY A 8 3.53 -11.54 -22.68
C GLY A 8 4.71 -10.58 -22.70
N THR A 9 4.42 -9.32 -22.46
CA THR A 9 5.33 -8.19 -22.30
C THR A 9 6.33 -8.40 -21.17
N GLU A 10 7.62 -8.39 -21.48
CA GLU A 10 8.69 -8.30 -20.48
C GLU A 10 8.82 -6.86 -19.96
N ILE A 11 8.45 -6.63 -18.70
CA ILE A 11 8.81 -5.41 -17.97
C ILE A 11 9.48 -5.79 -16.65
N ARG A 12 10.81 -5.72 -16.67
CA ARG A 12 11.71 -5.25 -15.61
C ARG A 12 11.58 -5.92 -14.23
N THR A 13 12.16 -7.11 -14.09
CA THR A 13 12.40 -7.81 -12.81
C THR A 13 13.89 -7.94 -12.47
N ARG A 14 14.74 -6.95 -12.80
CA ARG A 14 16.19 -7.01 -12.51
C ARG A 14 16.61 -6.58 -11.09
N HIS A 15 15.68 -6.20 -10.20
CA HIS A 15 16.03 -5.70 -8.86
C HIS A 15 15.53 -6.55 -7.68
N VAL A 16 14.74 -7.59 -7.90
CA VAL A 16 14.18 -8.41 -6.79
C VAL A 16 15.02 -9.66 -6.51
N THR A 17 15.81 -10.13 -7.48
CA THR A 17 16.55 -11.39 -7.36
C THR A 17 17.91 -11.27 -6.66
N VAL A 18 18.42 -10.05 -6.43
CA VAL A 18 19.77 -9.86 -5.86
C VAL A 18 19.84 -10.12 -4.35
N LEU A 19 18.71 -10.21 -3.64
CA LEU A 19 18.70 -10.28 -2.17
C LEU A 19 18.48 -11.68 -1.58
N VAL A 20 18.35 -12.73 -2.40
CA VAL A 20 18.02 -14.09 -1.94
C VAL A 20 19.23 -15.05 -1.92
N LEU A 21 20.42 -14.64 -2.40
CA LEU A 21 21.53 -15.58 -2.68
C LEU A 21 22.80 -15.42 -1.82
N LEU A 22 22.79 -14.66 -0.72
CA LEU A 22 24.00 -14.38 0.07
C LEU A 22 24.01 -15.00 1.48
N GLY A 23 23.30 -16.11 1.66
CA GLY A 23 23.26 -16.88 2.92
C GLY A 23 24.31 -18.00 3.06
N CYS A 24 25.26 -18.18 2.12
CA CYS A 24 26.11 -19.40 2.10
C CYS A 24 27.64 -19.22 2.03
N VAL A 25 28.22 -18.02 2.22
CA VAL A 25 29.68 -17.83 1.97
C VAL A 25 30.58 -18.01 3.21
N VAL A 26 30.05 -18.23 4.42
CA VAL A 26 30.87 -18.01 5.64
C VAL A 26 31.75 -19.20 6.10
N LEU A 27 31.81 -20.35 5.42
CA LEU A 27 32.48 -21.54 6.00
C LEU A 27 33.93 -21.84 5.61
N SER A 28 34.62 -21.06 4.78
CA SER A 28 35.90 -21.52 4.21
C SER A 28 37.01 -20.48 4.13
N ALA A 29 37.45 -19.94 5.28
CA ALA A 29 38.80 -19.37 5.41
C ALA A 29 39.23 -19.27 6.88
N LEU A 30 39.66 -20.38 7.48
CA LEU A 30 40.44 -20.36 8.71
C LEU A 30 41.81 -21.00 8.44
N MET A 31 42.69 -20.26 7.78
CA MET A 31 44.12 -20.56 7.71
C MET A 31 44.83 -19.64 8.70
N ILE A 32 45.29 -20.20 9.82
CA ILE A 32 45.97 -19.49 10.89
C ILE A 32 47.46 -19.40 10.54
N ALA A 33 47.99 -18.18 10.39
CA ALA A 33 49.42 -17.89 10.41
C ALA A 33 49.80 -17.42 11.83
N LEU A 34 50.78 -18.07 12.48
CA LEU A 34 51.24 -17.74 13.84
C LEU A 34 52.46 -16.80 13.81
N PRO A 35 52.46 -15.66 14.54
CA PRO A 35 53.69 -14.97 14.89
C PRO A 35 54.25 -15.49 16.23
N ALA A 36 55.56 -15.72 16.27
CA ALA A 36 56.31 -16.11 17.45
C ALA A 36 56.65 -14.87 18.31
N GLY A 37 56.26 -14.88 19.59
CA GLY A 37 56.73 -13.91 20.60
C GLY A 37 55.70 -13.51 21.65
N GLY A 38 55.52 -14.34 22.69
CA GLY A 38 54.65 -14.10 23.85
C GLY A 38 54.03 -15.39 24.35
N ALA A 39 53.92 -15.60 25.67
CA ALA A 39 53.27 -16.79 26.23
C ALA A 39 51.88 -16.96 25.60
N PRO A 40 51.60 -18.06 24.89
CA PRO A 40 50.39 -18.17 24.09
C PRO A 40 49.18 -18.17 25.03
N PRO A 41 48.12 -17.40 24.72
CA PRO A 41 46.84 -17.58 25.41
C PRO A 41 46.46 -19.05 25.32
N SER A 42 45.92 -19.60 26.41
CA SER A 42 45.54 -21.00 26.44
C SER A 42 44.50 -21.26 25.34
N VAL A 43 44.53 -22.45 24.71
CA VAL A 43 43.53 -22.85 23.69
C VAL A 43 42.09 -22.62 24.19
N SER A 44 41.86 -22.80 25.50
CA SER A 44 40.60 -22.52 26.18
C SER A 44 40.13 -21.06 26.09
N GLU A 45 41.04 -20.09 26.19
CA GLU A 45 40.70 -18.65 26.11
C GLU A 45 40.31 -18.25 24.69
N LYS A 46 41.05 -18.73 23.68
CA LYS A 46 40.71 -18.52 22.27
C LYS A 46 39.37 -19.17 21.91
N GLN A 47 39.08 -20.36 22.46
CA GLN A 47 37.80 -21.03 22.26
C GLN A 47 36.64 -20.27 22.92
N ARG A 48 36.81 -19.78 24.15
CA ARG A 48 35.82 -18.93 24.83
C ARG A 48 35.59 -17.63 24.07
N GLN A 49 36.65 -17.00 23.57
CA GLN A 49 36.55 -15.81 22.73
C GLN A 49 35.73 -16.13 21.48
N ALA A 50 36.08 -17.16 20.71
CA ALA A 50 35.34 -17.56 19.50
C ALA A 50 33.84 -17.83 19.77
N ASN A 51 33.51 -18.54 20.85
CA ASN A 51 32.12 -18.79 21.22
C ASN A 51 31.34 -17.51 21.55
N ALA A 52 31.97 -16.55 22.23
CA ALA A 52 31.36 -15.25 22.50
C ALA A 52 31.10 -14.45 21.21
N ILE A 53 32.01 -14.54 20.23
CA ILE A 53 31.84 -13.92 18.91
C ILE A 53 30.66 -14.54 18.16
N LEU A 54 30.58 -15.87 18.12
CA LEU A 54 29.47 -16.57 17.46
C LEU A 54 28.13 -16.23 18.09
N ALA A 55 28.07 -16.13 19.42
CA ALA A 55 26.86 -15.70 20.12
C ALA A 55 26.45 -14.26 19.75
N GLN A 56 27.41 -13.33 19.66
CA GLN A 56 27.15 -11.96 19.23
C GLN A 56 26.66 -11.89 17.79
N LEU A 57 27.29 -12.64 16.87
CA LEU A 57 26.89 -12.67 15.47
C LEU A 57 25.48 -13.27 15.31
N GLY A 58 25.18 -14.35 16.03
CA GLY A 58 23.84 -14.95 16.04
C GLY A 58 22.77 -13.98 16.54
N ALA A 59 23.08 -13.15 17.54
CA ALA A 59 22.16 -12.11 18.01
C ALA A 59 21.90 -11.04 16.94
N LEU A 60 22.96 -10.56 16.25
CA LEU A 60 22.84 -9.59 15.17
C LEU A 60 22.03 -10.14 13.98
N ASP A 61 22.27 -11.41 13.61
CA ASP A 61 21.55 -12.06 12.52
C ASP A 61 20.05 -12.24 12.85
N SER A 62 19.73 -12.64 14.09
CA SER A 62 18.35 -12.69 14.58
C SER A 62 17.65 -11.33 14.50
N ASP A 63 18.34 -10.26 14.87
CA ASP A 63 17.81 -8.89 14.81
C ASP A 63 17.62 -8.40 13.37
N LEU A 64 18.56 -8.72 12.47
CA LEU A 64 18.42 -8.46 11.03
C LEU A 64 17.18 -9.18 10.47
N ASN A 65 17.03 -10.46 10.77
CA ASN A 65 15.88 -11.25 10.33
C ASN A 65 14.56 -10.64 10.82
N ARG A 66 14.49 -10.18 12.08
CA ARG A 66 13.31 -9.48 12.60
C ARG A 66 13.01 -8.18 11.84
N ALA A 67 14.04 -7.41 11.49
CA ALA A 67 13.89 -6.18 10.72
C ALA A 67 13.39 -6.46 9.28
N VAL A 68 13.95 -7.49 8.63
CA VAL A 68 13.53 -7.94 7.29
C VAL A 68 12.08 -8.41 7.29
N GLU A 69 11.68 -9.21 8.27
CA GLU A 69 10.29 -9.68 8.41
C GLU A 69 9.33 -8.51 8.64
N SER A 70 9.72 -7.55 9.49
CA SER A 70 8.93 -6.33 9.72
C SER A 70 8.75 -5.53 8.42
N TYR A 71 9.83 -5.36 7.64
CA TYR A 71 9.79 -4.71 6.33
C TYR A 71 8.88 -5.45 5.35
N ASN A 72 8.98 -6.78 5.27
CA ASN A 72 8.12 -7.61 4.42
C ASN A 72 6.64 -7.45 4.78
N GLY A 73 6.31 -7.48 6.07
CA GLY A 73 4.97 -7.22 6.58
C GLY A 73 4.45 -5.83 6.20
N ALA A 74 5.28 -4.79 6.36
CA ALA A 74 4.92 -3.43 5.96
C ALA A 74 4.70 -3.30 4.44
N ARG A 75 5.52 -3.99 3.62
CA ARG A 75 5.38 -4.01 2.16
C ARG A 75 4.08 -4.72 1.73
N LEU A 76 3.71 -5.80 2.42
CA LEU A 76 2.44 -6.48 2.20
C LEU A 76 1.25 -5.56 2.52
N HIS A 77 1.26 -4.89 3.67
CA HIS A 77 0.23 -3.94 4.09
C HIS A 77 0.09 -2.78 3.08
N LEU A 78 1.21 -2.19 2.65
CA LEU A 78 1.24 -1.17 1.61
C LEU A 78 0.55 -1.65 0.32
N GLY A 79 0.85 -2.88 -0.12
CA GLY A 79 0.21 -3.48 -1.29
C GLY A 79 -1.30 -3.67 -1.13
N GLN A 80 -1.76 -4.05 0.07
CA GLN A 80 -3.18 -4.18 0.41
C GLN A 80 -3.89 -2.81 0.36
N THR A 81 -3.30 -1.77 0.96
CA THR A 81 -3.83 -0.39 0.92
C THR A 81 -3.99 0.09 -0.52
N GLN A 82 -2.99 -0.13 -1.37
CA GLN A 82 -3.05 0.24 -2.79
C GLN A 82 -4.15 -0.51 -3.56
N ARG A 83 -4.30 -1.82 -3.33
CA ARG A 83 -5.39 -2.61 -3.93
C ARG A 83 -6.76 -2.09 -3.53
N ALA A 84 -6.94 -1.77 -2.25
CA ALA A 84 -8.19 -1.24 -1.74
C ALA A 84 -8.52 0.14 -2.32
N ILE A 85 -7.53 1.03 -2.49
CA ILE A 85 -7.73 2.31 -3.18
C ILE A 85 -8.23 2.09 -4.61
N ARG A 86 -7.59 1.19 -5.38
CA ARG A 86 -8.01 0.88 -6.76
C ARG A 86 -9.44 0.37 -6.82
N SER A 87 -9.78 -0.61 -5.97
CA SER A 87 -11.14 -1.16 -5.89
C SER A 87 -12.16 -0.08 -5.56
N ASN A 88 -11.93 0.72 -4.51
CA ASN A 88 -12.87 1.76 -4.09
C ASN A 88 -13.01 2.87 -5.13
N THR A 89 -11.93 3.19 -5.85
CA THR A 89 -11.96 4.19 -6.93
C THR A 89 -12.79 3.70 -8.10
N PHE A 90 -12.66 2.42 -8.46
CA PHE A 90 -13.48 1.81 -9.51
C PHE A 90 -14.97 1.84 -9.13
N VAL A 91 -15.32 1.36 -7.94
CA VAL A 91 -16.73 1.32 -7.48
C VAL A 91 -17.30 2.75 -7.33
N LEU A 92 -16.50 3.71 -6.86
CA LEU A 92 -16.88 5.13 -6.84
C LEU A 92 -17.21 5.66 -8.24
N GLY A 93 -16.41 5.30 -9.25
CA GLY A 93 -16.66 5.66 -10.64
C GLY A 93 -18.00 5.11 -11.15
N VAL A 94 -18.28 3.84 -10.88
CA VAL A 94 -19.55 3.19 -11.23
C VAL A 94 -20.73 3.88 -10.54
N ALA A 95 -20.65 4.12 -9.23
CA ALA A 95 -21.71 4.79 -8.47
C ALA A 95 -22.00 6.21 -9.02
N ARG A 96 -20.96 6.97 -9.38
CA ARG A 96 -21.12 8.29 -10.00
C ARG A 96 -21.78 8.22 -11.38
N HIS A 97 -21.42 7.24 -12.21
CA HIS A 97 -22.04 7.05 -13.52
C HIS A 97 -23.52 6.72 -13.39
N ASN A 98 -23.88 5.81 -12.47
CA ASN A 98 -25.26 5.44 -12.19
C ASN A 98 -26.09 6.63 -11.70
N LEU A 99 -25.53 7.44 -10.79
CA LEU A 99 -26.19 8.66 -10.32
C LEU A 99 -26.47 9.64 -11.46
N LYS A 100 -25.48 9.84 -12.36
CA LYS A 100 -25.65 10.72 -13.53
C LYS A 100 -26.74 10.22 -14.48
N ARG A 101 -26.79 8.90 -14.75
CA ARG A 101 -27.85 8.31 -15.58
C ARG A 101 -29.23 8.44 -14.95
N SER A 102 -29.35 8.17 -13.65
CA SER A 102 -30.64 8.24 -12.96
C SER A 102 -31.21 9.66 -12.97
N ARG A 103 -30.37 10.66 -12.68
CA ARG A 103 -30.73 12.09 -12.78
C ARG A 103 -31.24 12.47 -14.17
N LYS A 104 -30.58 11.99 -15.23
CA LYS A 104 -31.02 12.25 -16.61
C LYS A 104 -32.41 11.64 -16.88
N ASN A 105 -32.64 10.38 -16.47
CA ASN A 105 -33.92 9.71 -16.65
C ASN A 105 -35.06 10.41 -15.89
N ILE A 106 -34.79 10.88 -14.66
CA ILE A 106 -35.77 11.64 -13.87
C ILE A 106 -36.10 12.97 -14.55
N ALA A 107 -35.10 13.71 -15.04
CA ALA A 107 -35.32 14.97 -15.75
C ALA A 107 -36.13 14.80 -17.03
N GLU A 108 -35.88 13.73 -17.80
CA GLU A 108 -36.66 13.39 -18.99
C GLU A 108 -38.11 13.05 -18.62
N ARG A 109 -38.33 12.26 -17.56
CA ARG A 109 -39.68 11.90 -17.10
C ARG A 109 -40.47 13.11 -16.59
N LEU A 110 -39.81 14.02 -15.86
CA LEU A 110 -40.43 15.27 -15.40
C LEU A 110 -40.82 16.18 -16.57
N ARG A 111 -39.96 16.28 -17.59
CA ARG A 111 -40.28 16.99 -18.83
C ARG A 111 -41.51 16.39 -19.51
N THR A 112 -41.58 15.06 -19.63
CA THR A 112 -42.76 14.38 -20.19
C THR A 112 -44.01 14.68 -19.37
N LEU A 113 -43.98 14.54 -18.05
CA LEU A 113 -45.13 14.84 -17.18
C LEU A 113 -45.59 16.29 -17.31
N TYR A 114 -44.65 17.25 -17.35
CA TYR A 114 -44.95 18.66 -17.56
C TYR A 114 -45.59 18.94 -18.92
N MET A 115 -45.11 18.28 -19.98
CA MET A 115 -45.62 18.47 -21.34
C MET A 115 -46.91 17.68 -21.64
N SER A 116 -47.21 16.62 -20.88
CA SER A 116 -48.40 15.78 -21.06
C SER A 116 -49.61 16.20 -20.22
N GLY A 117 -49.46 17.20 -19.34
CA GLY A 117 -50.50 18.02 -18.70
C GLY A 117 -51.88 17.40 -18.41
N ASP A 118 -52.15 17.12 -17.14
CA ASP A 118 -53.47 17.36 -16.56
C ASP A 118 -53.32 18.51 -15.54
N GLN A 119 -54.13 19.55 -15.71
CA GLN A 119 -53.88 20.90 -15.20
C GLN A 119 -54.42 21.03 -13.76
N GLN A 120 -53.62 21.54 -12.79
CA GLN A 120 -54.05 22.60 -11.82
C GLN A 120 -53.20 22.87 -10.54
N SER A 121 -52.15 22.14 -10.15
CA SER A 121 -51.60 22.36 -8.76
C SER A 121 -50.08 22.36 -8.52
N THR A 122 -49.21 22.80 -9.44
CA THR A 122 -47.74 22.77 -9.16
C THR A 122 -46.95 24.02 -9.54
N VAL A 123 -47.57 25.00 -10.21
CA VAL A 123 -46.83 26.16 -10.75
C VAL A 123 -46.47 27.22 -9.69
N GLU A 124 -47.08 27.18 -8.50
CA GLU A 124 -46.92 28.24 -7.48
C GLU A 124 -45.68 28.13 -6.58
N ILE A 125 -44.93 27.01 -6.61
CA ILE A 125 -43.84 26.74 -5.64
C ILE A 125 -42.49 27.39 -6.06
N ILE A 126 -42.37 27.90 -7.29
CA ILE A 126 -41.05 28.20 -7.90
C ILE A 126 -40.64 29.70 -7.85
N LEU A 127 -41.50 30.61 -7.38
CA LEU A 127 -41.29 32.05 -7.54
C LEU A 127 -40.42 32.76 -6.46
N GLY A 128 -39.72 32.03 -5.59
CA GLY A 128 -38.95 32.61 -4.47
C GLY A 128 -37.42 32.73 -4.63
N ALA A 129 -36.84 32.26 -5.73
CA ALA A 129 -35.38 32.11 -5.84
C ALA A 129 -34.70 33.33 -6.51
N LYS A 130 -33.58 33.76 -5.92
CA LYS A 130 -32.83 34.97 -6.32
C LYS A 130 -31.86 34.72 -7.48
N SER A 131 -31.67 33.46 -7.89
CA SER A 131 -30.80 33.08 -9.00
C SER A 131 -31.26 31.77 -9.64
N LEU A 132 -30.91 31.56 -10.93
CA LEU A 132 -31.23 30.33 -11.67
C LEU A 132 -30.58 29.08 -11.05
N ASP A 133 -29.43 29.25 -10.39
CA ASP A 133 -28.68 28.16 -9.73
C ASP A 133 -29.31 27.77 -8.38
N ASP A 134 -29.91 28.74 -7.67
CA ASP A 134 -30.71 28.49 -6.47
C ASP A 134 -32.03 27.77 -6.82
N VAL A 135 -32.69 28.14 -7.93
CA VAL A 135 -33.87 27.41 -8.44
C VAL A 135 -33.51 25.94 -8.68
N LEU A 136 -32.38 25.67 -9.33
CA LEU A 136 -31.94 24.30 -9.63
C LEU A 136 -31.57 23.51 -8.37
N SER A 137 -30.87 24.14 -7.43
CA SER A 137 -30.47 23.50 -6.16
C SER A 137 -31.67 23.21 -5.25
N GLN A 138 -32.68 24.07 -5.27
CA GLN A 138 -33.88 23.94 -4.45
C GLN A 138 -34.93 23.01 -5.09
N ILE A 139 -34.97 22.94 -6.43
CA ILE A 139 -35.72 21.91 -7.18
C ILE A 139 -35.05 20.53 -7.02
N ASP A 140 -33.72 20.44 -7.02
CA ASP A 140 -32.99 19.19 -6.71
C ASP A 140 -33.25 18.72 -5.26
N ALA A 141 -33.54 19.65 -4.34
CA ALA A 141 -33.90 19.35 -2.96
C ALA A 141 -35.40 19.05 -2.77
N ALA A 142 -36.29 19.64 -3.57
CA ALA A 142 -37.74 19.52 -3.46
C ALA A 142 -38.34 18.41 -4.34
N GLN A 143 -37.70 18.04 -5.45
CA GLN A 143 -38.10 16.89 -6.27
C GLN A 143 -37.40 15.63 -5.75
N SER A 144 -38.09 15.01 -4.80
CA SER A 144 -37.86 13.68 -4.24
C SER A 144 -37.29 12.67 -5.24
N VAL A 145 -35.96 12.64 -5.30
CA VAL A 145 -35.12 11.46 -5.10
C VAL A 145 -35.95 10.19 -4.86
N THR A 146 -35.99 9.29 -5.83
CA THR A 146 -36.39 7.90 -5.54
C THR A 146 -35.48 7.35 -4.44
N ALA A 147 -35.98 6.48 -3.55
CA ALA A 147 -35.17 5.88 -2.48
C ALA A 147 -33.83 5.29 -3.02
N GLN A 148 -33.84 4.81 -4.26
CA GLN A 148 -32.68 4.29 -4.98
C GLN A 148 -31.61 5.35 -5.30
N ASP A 149 -32.00 6.56 -5.69
CA ASP A 149 -31.05 7.64 -5.97
C ASP A 149 -30.37 8.16 -4.70
N SER A 150 -31.14 8.27 -3.61
CA SER A 150 -30.55 8.60 -2.30
C SER A 150 -29.53 7.54 -1.87
N LEU A 151 -29.80 6.27 -2.17
CA LEU A 151 -28.92 5.16 -1.85
C LEU A 151 -27.64 5.20 -2.70
N ILE A 152 -27.75 5.44 -4.01
CA ILE A 152 -26.57 5.57 -4.90
C ILE A 152 -25.71 6.77 -4.50
N ALA A 153 -26.32 7.91 -4.16
CA ALA A 153 -25.60 9.10 -3.70
C ALA A 153 -24.87 8.84 -2.37
N ARG A 154 -25.54 8.20 -1.39
CA ARG A 154 -24.91 7.79 -0.12
C ARG A 154 -23.76 6.80 -0.34
N GLN A 155 -23.91 5.83 -1.24
CA GLN A 155 -22.85 4.89 -1.60
C GLN A 155 -21.64 5.62 -2.21
N ALA A 156 -21.87 6.54 -3.16
CA ALA A 156 -20.80 7.33 -3.76
C ALA A 156 -20.06 8.20 -2.72
N ALA A 157 -20.79 8.82 -1.79
CA ALA A 157 -20.20 9.58 -0.70
C ALA A 157 -19.35 8.70 0.23
N SER A 158 -19.85 7.51 0.59
CA SER A 158 -19.12 6.53 1.40
C SER A 158 -17.84 6.05 0.70
N PHE A 159 -17.91 5.67 -0.58
CA PHE A 159 -16.71 5.23 -1.31
C PHE A 159 -15.68 6.35 -1.46
N ARG A 160 -16.12 7.60 -1.66
CA ARG A 160 -15.24 8.77 -1.68
C ARG A 160 -14.51 8.94 -0.34
N ALA A 161 -15.24 8.88 0.77
CA ALA A 161 -14.65 8.98 2.11
C ALA A 161 -13.63 7.86 2.35
N GLN A 162 -13.96 6.62 1.96
CA GLN A 162 -13.03 5.50 2.08
C GLN A 162 -11.76 5.67 1.22
N VAL A 163 -11.86 6.18 -0.01
CA VAL A 163 -10.68 6.48 -0.86
C VAL A 163 -9.79 7.52 -0.17
N GLN A 164 -10.38 8.61 0.33
CA GLN A 164 -9.64 9.68 1.01
C GLN A 164 -8.93 9.17 2.26
N THR A 165 -9.62 8.40 3.12
CA THR A 165 -9.01 7.81 4.32
C THR A 165 -7.86 6.89 3.96
N ARG A 166 -8.04 5.99 2.98
CA ARG A 166 -6.98 5.05 2.56
C ARG A 166 -5.80 5.76 1.89
N GLN A 167 -6.02 6.86 1.16
CA GLN A 167 -4.95 7.69 0.61
C GLN A 167 -4.10 8.34 1.71
N ARG A 168 -4.71 8.73 2.84
CA ARG A 168 -3.95 9.20 4.01
C ARG A 168 -3.11 8.08 4.62
N SER A 169 -3.70 6.88 4.79
CA SER A 169 -2.96 5.69 5.27
C SER A 169 -1.82 5.29 4.33
N LEU A 170 -1.96 5.46 3.02
CA LEU A 170 -0.92 5.14 2.02
C LEU A 170 0.39 5.90 2.27
N VAL A 171 0.32 7.15 2.73
CA VAL A 171 1.51 7.95 3.04
C VAL A 171 2.21 7.37 4.26
N ALA A 172 1.47 7.01 5.31
CA ALA A 172 2.00 6.37 6.50
C ALA A 172 2.62 5.00 6.20
N ASP A 173 1.94 4.17 5.40
CA ASP A 173 2.43 2.85 4.98
C ASP A 173 3.76 2.93 4.22
N ARG A 174 3.88 3.90 3.30
CA ARG A 174 5.13 4.14 2.56
C ARG A 174 6.26 4.56 3.48
N LYS A 175 5.98 5.49 4.41
CA LYS A 175 6.97 5.95 5.39
C LYS A 175 7.44 4.79 6.26
N LYS A 176 6.52 3.96 6.76
CA LYS A 176 6.85 2.81 7.60
C LYS A 176 7.69 1.78 6.85
N ALA A 177 7.33 1.44 5.60
CA ALA A 177 8.12 0.53 4.79
C ALA A 177 9.54 1.05 4.51
N SER A 178 9.67 2.35 4.22
CA SER A 178 10.99 2.99 4.00
C SER A 178 11.85 2.98 5.27
N GLN A 179 11.26 3.31 6.42
CA GLN A 179 11.98 3.28 7.71
C GLN A 179 12.48 1.88 8.05
N LEU A 180 11.65 0.86 7.88
CA LEU A 180 12.04 -0.53 8.16
C LEU A 180 13.09 -1.06 7.18
N LEU A 181 13.09 -0.60 5.93
CA LEU A 181 14.15 -0.90 4.98
C LEU A 181 15.49 -0.32 5.45
N SER A 182 15.50 0.95 5.82
CA SER A 182 16.71 1.61 6.33
C SER A 182 17.24 0.95 7.61
N GLU A 183 16.36 0.49 8.49
CA GLU A 183 16.74 -0.27 9.68
C GLU A 183 17.40 -1.61 9.31
N ALA A 184 16.83 -2.36 8.36
CA ALA A 184 17.41 -3.61 7.89
C ALA A 184 18.78 -3.39 7.22
N GLU A 185 18.94 -2.32 6.45
CA GLU A 185 20.22 -1.95 5.83
C GLU A 185 21.28 -1.56 6.86
N SER A 186 20.91 -0.80 7.90
CA SER A 186 21.82 -0.46 9.01
C SER A 186 22.32 -1.71 9.73
N ARG A 187 21.39 -2.63 10.09
CA ARG A 187 21.74 -3.88 10.77
C ARG A 187 22.65 -4.76 9.91
N ARG A 188 22.43 -4.79 8.59
CA ARG A 188 23.33 -5.49 7.67
C ARG A 188 24.74 -4.88 7.68
N GLY A 189 24.84 -3.56 7.62
CA GLY A 189 26.13 -2.85 7.69
C GLY A 189 26.89 -3.09 9.00
N GLU A 190 26.17 -3.17 10.13
CA GLU A 190 26.76 -3.52 11.43
C GLU A 190 27.36 -4.93 11.46
N ILE A 191 26.68 -5.90 10.83
CA ILE A 191 27.19 -7.27 10.67
C ILE A 191 28.44 -7.26 9.78
N GLU A 192 28.39 -6.61 8.62
CA GLU A 192 29.51 -6.52 7.67
C GLU A 192 30.75 -5.87 8.32
N SER A 193 30.56 -4.79 9.09
CA SER A 193 31.67 -4.14 9.81
C SER A 193 32.22 -5.01 10.94
N SER A 194 31.33 -5.70 11.68
CA SER A 194 31.71 -6.62 12.76
C SER A 194 32.54 -7.79 12.23
N ILE A 195 32.22 -8.31 11.05
CA ILE A 195 33.00 -9.38 10.39
C ILE A 195 34.34 -8.83 9.92
N SER A 196 34.34 -7.68 9.25
CA SER A 196 35.56 -7.08 8.67
C SER A 196 36.58 -6.69 9.74
N HIS A 197 36.13 -6.07 10.84
CA HIS A 197 37.00 -5.68 11.96
C HIS A 197 37.68 -6.91 12.60
N ARG A 198 37.00 -8.05 12.64
CA ARG A 198 37.51 -9.28 13.26
C ARG A 198 38.46 -10.06 12.35
N GLN A 199 38.35 -9.93 11.03
CA GLN A 199 39.32 -10.51 10.09
C GLN A 199 40.68 -9.82 10.13
N GLN A 200 40.75 -8.61 10.67
CA GLN A 200 41.98 -7.81 10.79
C GLN A 200 42.72 -8.01 12.12
N LEU A 201 42.13 -8.73 13.08
CA LEU A 201 42.70 -9.06 14.40
C LEU A 201 43.29 -10.48 14.41
#